data_AF-A0A137QFD4-F1
#
_entry.id   AF-A0A137QFD4-F1
#
_cell.length_a   1.000
_cell.length_b   1.000
_cell.length_c   1.000
_cell.angle_alpha   90.00
_cell.angle_beta   90.00
_cell.angle_gamma   90.00
#
_symmetry.space_group_name_H-M   'P 1'
#
loop_
_entity.id
_entity.type
_entity.pdbx_description
1 polymer ?
#
loop_
_entity_poly.entity_id
_entity_poly.type
_entity_poly.pdbx_seq_one_letter_code
_entity_poly.pdbx_strand_id
1 'polypeptide(L)' 'MDSAPSELQAKTYPMTLKKEEKLNIFINENIKSGRICISKSQYATPCFFIPKKDGSK' A
#
# COMPACT_ATOMS: atom_id res chain seq x y z
N MET A 1 -26.59 -10.18 -11.41
CA MET A 1 -25.43 -9.58 -12.08
C MET A 1 -24.38 -9.47 -10.99
N ASP A 2 -23.77 -10.59 -10.62
CA ASP A 2 -23.02 -10.72 -9.36
C ASP A 2 -21.80 -11.60 -9.60
N SER A 3 -20.78 -11.06 -10.28
CA SER A 3 -19.56 -11.79 -10.61
C SER A 3 -18.33 -11.26 -9.85
N ALA A 4 -18.55 -10.54 -8.74
CA ALA A 4 -17.48 -10.15 -7.82
C ALA A 4 -17.38 -11.17 -6.69
N PRO A 5 -16.20 -11.78 -6.44
CA PRO A 5 -16.00 -12.68 -5.31
C PRO A 5 -16.30 -11.96 -3.98
N SER A 6 -17.01 -12.61 -3.07
CA SER A 6 -17.35 -12.06 -1.74
C SER A 6 -16.12 -11.81 -0.86
N GLU A 7 -15.00 -12.45 -1.17
CA GLU A 7 -13.75 -12.35 -0.43
C GLU A 7 -12.57 -12.32 -1.41
N LEU A 8 -11.81 -11.23 -1.38
CA LEU A 8 -10.58 -11.09 -2.15
C LEU A 8 -9.41 -11.40 -1.21
N GLN A 9 -8.79 -12.55 -1.39
CA GLN A 9 -7.57 -12.92 -0.67
C GLN A 9 -6.38 -12.10 -1.19
N ALA A 10 -6.30 -10.83 -0.80
CA ALA A 10 -5.10 -10.03 -1.01
C ALA A 10 -3.99 -10.61 -0.11
N LYS A 11 -2.97 -11.23 -0.74
CA LYS A 11 -1.80 -11.73 -0.01
C LYS A 11 -0.96 -10.55 0.47
N THR A 12 -0.92 -10.33 1.78
CA THR A 12 0.05 -9.41 2.39
C THR A 12 1.42 -10.07 2.38
N TYR A 13 2.37 -9.48 1.65
CA TYR A 13 3.76 -9.96 1.67
C TYR A 13 4.45 -9.54 2.96
N PRO A 14 5.24 -10.43 3.60
CA PRO A 14 5.98 -10.07 4.80
C PRO A 14 7.02 -8.99 4.47
N MET A 15 7.10 -7.96 5.33
CA MET A 15 8.04 -6.84 5.21
C MET A 15 8.89 -6.71 6.47
N THR A 16 10.07 -6.09 6.32
CA THR A 16 10.89 -5.71 7.48
C THR A 16 10.33 -4.43 8.10
N LEU A 17 10.51 -4.25 9.41
CA LEU A 17 10.02 -3.07 10.16
C LEU A 17 10.44 -1.74 9.50
N LYS A 18 11.68 -1.66 9.00
CA LYS A 18 12.19 -0.47 8.31
C LYS A 18 11.45 -0.15 7.00
N LYS A 19 10.97 -1.17 6.28
CA LYS A 19 10.19 -0.97 5.06
C LYS A 19 8.76 -0.54 5.38
N GLU A 20 8.19 -1.08 6.45
CA GLU A 20 6.86 -0.72 6.94
C GLU A 20 6.82 0.73 7.45
N GLU A 21 7.81 1.15 8.24
CA GLU A 21 7.90 2.53 8.72
C GLU A 21 7.99 3.54 7.55
N LYS A 22 8.81 3.24 6.54
CA LYS A 22 8.89 4.06 5.32
C LYS A 22 7.56 4.10 4.56
N LEU A 23 6.86 2.97 4.48
CA LEU A 23 5.53 2.91 3.85
C LEU A 23 4.54 3.81 4.58
N ASN A 24 4.51 3.75 5.91
CA ASN A 24 3.62 4.57 6.73
C ASN A 24 3.88 6.07 6.55
N ILE A 25 5.16 6.48 6.50
CA ILE A 25 5.53 7.88 6.23
C ILE A 25 5.03 8.31 4.85
N PHE A 26 5.30 7.51 3.80
CA PHE A 26 4.86 7.80 2.45
C PHE A 26 3.34 7.92 2.33
N ILE A 27 2.58 7.01 2.94
CA ILE A 27 1.12 7.05 2.92
C ILE A 27 0.61 8.33 3.60
N ASN A 28 1.17 8.69 4.77
CA ASN A 28 0.78 9.92 5.48
C ASN A 28 1.04 11.19 4.67
N GLU A 29 2.18 11.29 3.99
CA GLU A 29 2.50 12.44 3.11
C GLU A 29 1.56 12.51 1.89
N ASN A 30 1.22 11.37 1.31
CA ASN A 30 0.34 11.31 0.15
C ASN A 30 -1.13 11.57 0.50
N ILE A 31 -1.58 11.18 1.70
CA ILE A 31 -2.89 11.58 2.23
C ILE A 31 -2.93 13.09 2.42
N LYS A 32 -1.91 13.68 3.05
CA LYS A 32 -1.84 15.14 3.27
C LYS A 32 -1.79 15.94 1.98
N SER A 33 -1.11 15.43 0.95
CA SER A 33 -1.07 16.07 -0.37
C SER A 33 -2.29 15.79 -1.24
N GLY A 34 -3.23 14.96 -0.79
CA GLY A 34 -4.45 14.61 -1.52
C GLY A 34 -4.24 13.64 -2.69
N ARG A 35 -3.05 13.05 -2.83
CA ARG A 35 -2.72 12.06 -3.87
C ARG A 35 -3.34 10.69 -3.59
N ILE A 36 -3.50 10.36 -2.31
CA ILE A 36 -4.15 9.13 -1.83
C ILE A 36 -5.34 9.52 -0.95
N CYS A 37 -6.42 8.76 -1.02
CA CYS A 37 -7.57 8.88 -0.12
C CYS A 37 -7.87 7.53 0.55
N ILE A 38 -8.50 7.59 1.73
CA ILE A 38 -8.94 6.39 2.45
C ILE A 38 -10.11 5.76 1.68
N SER A 39 -9.95 4.50 1.28
CA SER A 39 -10.95 3.75 0.52
C SER A 39 -11.63 2.69 1.39
N LYS A 40 -12.90 2.39 1.07
CA LYS A 40 -13.68 1.26 1.62
C LYS A 40 -13.84 0.12 0.60
N SER A 41 -13.01 0.10 -0.45
CA SER A 41 -13.05 -0.92 -1.50
C SER A 41 -12.73 -2.31 -0.93
N GLN A 42 -13.46 -3.33 -1.39
CA GLN A 42 -13.12 -4.74 -1.13
C GLN A 42 -11.87 -5.18 -1.90
N TYR A 43 -11.53 -4.48 -2.98
CA TYR A 43 -10.32 -4.71 -3.76
C TYR A 43 -9.12 -4.02 -3.11
N ALA A 44 -8.12 -4.82 -2.74
CA ALA A 44 -6.81 -4.36 -2.29
C ALA A 44 -5.72 -5.09 -3.07
N THR A 45 -4.60 -4.41 -3.33
CA THR A 45 -3.40 -4.99 -3.93
C THR A 45 -2.23 -4.70 -3.01
N PRO A 46 -1.37 -5.69 -2.70
CA PRO A 46 -0.23 -5.48 -1.82
C PRO A 46 0.78 -4.51 -2.46
N CYS A 47 1.38 -3.67 -1.64
CA CYS A 47 2.46 -2.76 -2.05
C CYS A 47 3.59 -2.79 -1.01
N PHE A 48 4.82 -2.51 -1.44
CA PHE A 48 5.99 -2.49 -0.56
C PHE A 48 7.06 -1.55 -1.11
N PHE A 49 7.96 -1.11 -0.22
CA PHE A 49 9.08 -0.26 -0.58
C PHE A 49 10.32 -1.06 -1.01
N ILE A 50 10.88 -0.66 -2.15
CA ILE A 50 12.22 -1.06 -2.62
C ILE A 50 13.09 0.21 -2.62
N PRO A 51 14.26 0.20 -1.98
CA PRO A 51 15.20 1.32 -2.09
C PRO A 51 15.69 1.46 -3.52
N LYS A 52 15.72 2.68 -4.05
CA LYS A 52 16.32 2.94 -5.36
C LYS A 52 17.83 2.71 -5.30
N LYS A 53 18.41 2.29 -6.44
CA LYS A 53 19.83 1.95 -6.55
C LYS A 53 20.76 3.14 -6.24
N ASP A 54 20.32 4.35 -6.57
CA ASP A 54 21.05 5.60 -6.36
C ASP A 54 20.95 6.14 -4.93
N GLY A 55 20.20 5.47 -4.04
CA GLY A 55 19.99 5.91 -2.67
C GLY A 55 19.03 7.10 -2.55
N SER A 56 18.39 7.53 -3.65
CA SER A 56 17.34 8.52 -3.58
C SER A 56 16.14 7.97 -2.81
N LYS A 57 15.48 8.86 -2.07
CA LYS A 57 14.28 8.52 -1.31
C LYS A 57 13.09 8.29 -2.24
#